data_AF-A0A966J659-F1
#
_entry.id   AF-A0A966J659-F1
#
_cell.length_a   1.000
_cell.length_b   1.000
_cell.length_c   1.000
_cell.angle_alpha   90.00
_cell.angle_beta   90.00
_cell.angle_gamma   90.00
#
_symmetry.space_group_name_H-M   'P 1'
#
loop_
_entity.id
_entity.type
_entity.pdbx_description
1 polymer ?
#
loop_
_entity_poly.entity_id
_entity_poly.type
_entity_poly.pdbx_seq_one_letter_code
_entity_poly.pdbx_strand_id
1 'polypeptide(L)'
;MFALLNTLRATGISGTPIAAMPASPTTQAAAVDMLFKERAYWLWLTGHRLGDMRRLIRQYGRAANTVFPVGGMLYRPGNSYGNDVTLVIPFNERNNPKFGGCLDRNP
;
A
#
# COMPACT_ATOMS: atom_id res chain seq x y z
N MET A 1 3.90 -5.42 -19.01
CA MET A 1 4.14 -5.09 -17.58
C MET A 1 5.27 -5.92 -16.98
N PHE A 2 5.19 -7.26 -16.92
CA PHE A 2 6.23 -8.14 -16.35
C PHE A 2 7.65 -7.86 -16.87
N ALA A 3 7.85 -7.80 -18.19
CA ALA A 3 9.16 -7.54 -18.79
C ALA A 3 9.76 -6.18 -18.34
N LEU A 4 8.95 -5.12 -18.30
CA LEU A 4 9.38 -3.79 -17.85
C LEU A 4 9.82 -3.79 -16.37
N LEU A 5 9.15 -4.57 -15.52
CA LEU A 5 9.53 -4.71 -14.12
C LEU A 5 10.88 -5.43 -13.97
N ASN A 6 11.15 -6.43 -14.80
CA ASN A 6 12.47 -7.07 -14.83
C ASN A 6 13.56 -6.13 -15.37
N THR A 7 13.26 -5.27 -16.34
CA THR A 7 14.17 -4.19 -16.76
C THR A 7 14.51 -3.26 -15.60
N LEU A 8 13.51 -2.87 -14.81
CA LEU A 8 13.72 -2.02 -13.64
C LEU A 8 14.52 -2.75 -12.53
N ARG A 9 14.21 -4.01 -12.24
CA ARG A 9 14.99 -4.83 -11.30
C ARG A 9 16.46 -4.96 -11.66
N ALA A 10 16.79 -4.98 -12.95
CA ALA A 10 18.18 -4.99 -13.41
C ALA A 10 18.94 -3.70 -13.08
N THR A 11 18.26 -2.55 -12.92
CA THR A 11 18.92 -1.30 -12.49
C THR A 11 19.20 -1.26 -10.99
N GLY A 12 18.46 -2.04 -10.19
CA GLY A 12 18.66 -2.17 -8.75
C GLY A 12 18.25 -0.94 -7.93
N ILE A 13 18.23 -1.11 -6.60
CA ILE A 13 18.22 0.01 -5.64
C ILE A 13 19.69 0.21 -5.23
N SER A 14 20.24 1.41 -5.37
CA SER A 14 21.68 1.71 -5.16
C SER A 14 22.65 0.92 -6.06
N GLY A 15 22.24 0.54 -7.27
CA GLY A 15 23.12 -0.10 -8.27
C GLY A 15 23.37 -1.60 -8.06
N THR A 16 22.75 -2.23 -7.05
CA THR A 16 22.79 -3.69 -6.88
C THR A 16 21.55 -4.31 -7.53
N PRO A 17 21.69 -5.14 -8.58
CA PRO A 17 20.55 -5.74 -9.26
C PRO A 17 19.69 -6.58 -8.31
N ILE A 18 18.37 -6.45 -8.45
CA ILE A 18 17.42 -7.34 -7.79
C ILE A 18 17.20 -8.53 -8.71
N ALA A 19 17.21 -9.75 -8.15
CA ALA A 19 16.97 -10.98 -8.93
C ALA A 19 15.69 -10.86 -9.77
N ALA A 20 15.78 -11.25 -11.03
CA ALA A 20 14.65 -11.21 -11.95
C ALA A 20 13.50 -12.12 -11.46
N MET A 21 12.26 -11.71 -11.73
CA MET A 21 11.11 -12.58 -11.50
C MET A 21 11.15 -13.72 -12.52
N PRO A 22 10.97 -14.99 -12.08
CA PRO A 22 11.19 -16.15 -12.95
C PRO A 22 10.07 -16.36 -13.97
N ALA A 23 8.85 -15.90 -13.67
CA ALA A 23 7.69 -16.07 -14.55
C ALA A 23 6.68 -14.95 -14.38
N SER A 24 5.93 -14.67 -15.45
CA SER A 24 4.79 -13.75 -15.39
C SER A 24 3.67 -14.36 -14.53
N PRO A 25 2.96 -13.55 -13.74
CA PRO A 25 1.75 -14.00 -13.05
C PRO A 25 0.73 -14.57 -14.03
N THR A 26 0.10 -15.68 -13.63
CA THR A 26 -0.95 -16.37 -14.42
C THR A 26 -2.37 -16.02 -13.95
N THR A 27 -2.51 -15.31 -12.83
CA THR A 27 -3.79 -14.84 -12.29
C THR A 27 -3.78 -13.34 -12.07
N GLN A 28 -4.96 -12.72 -12.14
CA GLN A 28 -5.10 -11.29 -11.87
C GLN A 28 -4.68 -10.93 -10.44
N ALA A 29 -4.98 -11.79 -9.46
CA ALA A 29 -4.56 -11.58 -8.07
C ALA A 29 -3.03 -11.55 -7.94
N ALA A 30 -2.34 -12.52 -8.56
CA ALA A 30 -0.88 -12.55 -8.55
C ALA A 30 -0.26 -11.37 -9.31
N ALA A 31 -0.91 -10.88 -10.37
CA ALA A 31 -0.48 -9.68 -11.09
C ALA A 31 -0.58 -8.41 -10.23
N VAL A 32 -1.64 -8.29 -9.42
CA VAL A 32 -1.81 -7.19 -8.45
C VAL A 32 -0.73 -7.25 -7.37
N ASP A 33 -0.54 -8.42 -6.77
CA ASP A 33 0.46 -8.61 -5.71
C ASP A 33 1.88 -8.31 -6.23
N MET A 34 2.21 -8.76 -7.45
CA MET A 34 3.46 -8.42 -8.13
C MET A 34 3.61 -6.91 -8.30
N LEU A 35 2.61 -6.23 -8.88
CA LEU A 35 2.70 -4.80 -9.16
C LEU A 35 2.88 -3.97 -7.89
N PHE A 36 2.08 -4.24 -6.85
CA PHE A 36 2.16 -3.47 -5.60
C PHE A 36 3.40 -3.78 -4.77
N LYS A 37 3.96 -5.00 -4.90
CA LYS A 37 5.29 -5.32 -4.34
C LYS A 37 6.39 -4.53 -5.04
N GLU A 38 6.39 -4.49 -6.37
CA GLU A 38 7.35 -3.69 -7.12
C GLU A 38 7.25 -2.21 -6.79
N ARG A 39 6.03 -1.66 -6.74
CA ARG A 39 5.83 -0.25 -6.32
C ARG A 39 6.39 0.03 -4.93
N ALA A 40 6.28 -0.90 -3.99
CA ALA A 40 6.86 -0.73 -2.65
C ALA A 40 8.39 -0.65 -2.67
N TYR A 41 9.07 -1.38 -3.57
CA TYR A 41 10.51 -1.27 -3.77
C TYR A 41 10.90 0.06 -4.42
N TRP A 42 10.29 0.37 -5.56
CA TRP A 42 10.73 1.50 -6.40
C TRP A 42 10.28 2.86 -5.88
N LEU A 43 9.17 2.91 -5.14
CA LEU A 43 8.60 4.13 -4.59
C LEU A 43 8.77 4.19 -3.07
N TRP A 44 9.78 3.49 -2.54
CA TRP A 44 10.11 3.53 -1.12
C TRP A 44 10.42 4.97 -0.70
N LEU A 45 9.85 5.39 0.44
CA LEU A 45 10.02 6.74 1.01
C LEU A 45 9.62 7.92 0.09
N THR A 46 8.81 7.69 -0.95
CA THR A 46 8.28 8.77 -1.81
C THR A 46 6.80 9.07 -1.59
N GLY A 47 6.20 8.60 -0.48
CA GLY A 47 4.82 8.91 -0.11
C GLY A 47 3.72 8.07 -0.80
N HIS A 48 4.07 7.06 -1.59
CA HIS A 48 3.10 6.28 -2.37
C HIS A 48 2.41 5.15 -1.61
N ARG A 49 3.09 4.59 -0.60
CA ARG A 49 2.68 3.33 0.04
C ARG A 49 1.27 3.37 0.63
N LEU A 50 0.90 4.47 1.29
CA LEU A 50 -0.42 4.61 1.92
C LEU A 50 -1.54 4.70 0.87
N GLY A 51 -1.34 5.43 -0.22
CA GLY A 51 -2.29 5.49 -1.33
C GLY A 51 -2.48 4.12 -2.00
N ASP A 52 -1.38 3.40 -2.19
CA ASP A 52 -1.38 2.05 -2.75
C ASP A 52 -2.15 1.05 -1.89
N MET A 53 -1.96 1.08 -0.57
CA MET A 53 -2.70 0.24 0.37
C MET A 53 -4.22 0.51 0.33
N ARG A 54 -4.62 1.78 0.29
CA ARG A 54 -6.05 2.12 0.14
C ARG A 54 -6.62 1.68 -1.21
N ARG A 55 -5.82 1.74 -2.27
CA ARG A 55 -6.21 1.28 -3.61
C ARG A 55 -6.43 -0.24 -3.64
N LEU A 56 -5.60 -1.02 -2.94
CA LEU A 56 -5.77 -2.47 -2.77
C LEU A 56 -7.11 -2.83 -2.14
N ILE A 57 -7.59 -2.02 -1.19
CA ILE A 57 -8.93 -2.19 -0.60
C ILE A 57 -10.01 -1.79 -1.62
N ARG A 58 -10.04 -0.52 -2.01
CA ARG A 58 -11.13 0.07 -2.80
C ARG A 58 -11.32 -0.51 -4.20
N GLN A 59 -10.23 -0.87 -4.89
CA GLN A 59 -10.29 -1.31 -6.29
C GLN A 59 -10.06 -2.81 -6.48
N TYR A 60 -9.38 -3.46 -5.54
CA TYR A 60 -9.01 -4.86 -5.64
C TYR A 60 -9.66 -5.74 -4.55
N GLY A 61 -10.57 -5.17 -3.76
CA GLY A 61 -11.42 -5.87 -2.80
C GLY A 61 -10.65 -6.58 -1.69
N ARG A 62 -9.42 -6.13 -1.38
CA ARG A 62 -8.62 -6.74 -0.31
C ARG A 62 -9.18 -6.36 1.05
N ALA A 63 -9.23 -7.31 1.98
CA ALA A 63 -9.61 -7.04 3.36
C ALA A 63 -8.54 -6.18 4.05
N ALA A 64 -8.94 -5.18 4.84
CA ALA A 64 -8.01 -4.22 5.45
C ALA A 64 -6.90 -4.88 6.28
N ASN A 65 -7.24 -5.92 7.05
CA ASN A 65 -6.29 -6.69 7.88
C ASN A 65 -5.27 -7.52 7.07
N THR A 66 -5.45 -7.65 5.75
CA THR A 66 -4.48 -8.27 4.84
C THR A 66 -3.57 -7.25 4.15
N VAL A 67 -3.87 -5.95 4.29
CA VAL A 67 -3.16 -4.86 3.61
C VAL A 67 -2.39 -3.96 4.58
N PHE A 68 -3.01 -3.60 5.69
CA PHE A 68 -2.43 -2.77 6.74
C PHE A 68 -1.81 -3.64 7.85
N PRO A 69 -0.78 -3.13 8.56
CA PRO A 69 -0.23 -3.82 9.72
C PRO A 69 -1.31 -4.07 10.79
N VAL A 70 -1.29 -5.27 11.37
CA VAL A 70 -2.18 -5.69 12.46
C VAL A 70 -1.37 -6.31 13.59
N GLY A 71 -1.96 -6.37 14.79
CA GLY A 71 -1.32 -6.97 15.96
C GLY A 71 -0.28 -6.06 16.62
N GLY A 72 0.68 -6.67 17.33
CA GLY A 72 1.69 -5.96 18.10
C GLY A 72 2.67 -5.15 17.24
N MET A 73 3.00 -3.94 17.70
CA MET A 73 3.94 -3.06 17.01
C MET A 73 5.40 -3.48 17.30
N LEU A 74 6.12 -3.94 16.28
CA LEU A 74 7.52 -4.39 16.42
C LEU A 74 8.43 -3.32 17.04
N TYR A 75 8.33 -2.08 16.57
CA TYR A 75 9.17 -0.96 17.00
C TYR A 75 8.58 -0.17 18.17
N ARG A 76 7.43 -0.59 18.70
CA ARG A 76 6.81 0.04 19.87
C ARG A 76 6.18 -1.03 20.78
N PRO A 77 7.03 -1.85 21.45
CA PRO A 77 6.55 -2.97 22.28
C PRO A 77 5.48 -2.55 23.29
N GLY A 78 4.50 -3.43 23.52
CA GLY A 78 3.34 -3.16 24.38
C GLY A 78 2.19 -2.39 23.70
N ASN A 79 2.36 -1.96 22.45
CA ASN A 79 1.29 -1.34 21.66
C ASN A 79 0.84 -2.25 20.52
N SER A 80 -0.40 -2.06 20.08
CA SER A 80 -0.97 -2.74 18.92
C SER A 80 -1.41 -1.74 17.86
N TYR A 81 -1.36 -2.16 16.60
CA TYR A 81 -1.98 -1.41 15.51
C TYR A 81 -3.50 -1.36 15.70
N GLY A 82 -4.09 -0.19 15.42
CA GLY A 82 -5.54 -0.03 15.34
C GLY A 82 -6.09 -0.47 13.98
N ASN A 83 -7.39 -0.25 13.78
CA ASN A 83 -8.09 -0.64 12.54
C ASN A 83 -8.21 0.50 11.51
N ASP A 84 -7.66 1.68 11.80
CA ASP A 84 -7.79 2.86 10.94
C ASP A 84 -6.96 2.71 9.65
N VAL A 85 -7.63 2.91 8.51
CA VAL A 85 -7.01 2.92 7.16
C VAL A 85 -6.90 4.33 6.55
N THR A 86 -7.35 5.33 7.30
CA THR A 86 -7.38 6.75 6.92
C THR A 86 -6.87 7.61 8.06
N LEU A 87 -6.34 8.79 7.73
CA LEU A 87 -6.03 9.79 8.74
C LEU A 87 -7.33 10.34 9.34
N VAL A 88 -7.30 10.62 10.64
CA VAL A 88 -8.42 11.25 11.34
C VAL A 88 -8.64 12.66 10.80
N ILE A 89 -9.91 13.06 10.71
CA ILE A 89 -10.25 14.45 10.34
C ILE A 89 -9.81 15.36 11.49
N PRO A 90 -9.05 16.43 11.21
CA PRO A 90 -8.66 17.42 12.23
C PRO A 90 -9.88 18.01 12.96
N PHE A 91 -9.71 18.36 14.23
CA PHE A 91 -10.82 18.85 15.07
C PHE A 91 -11.46 20.13 14.54
N ASN A 92 -10.64 21.06 14.01
CA ASN A 92 -11.10 22.28 13.37
C ASN A 92 -12.03 22.01 12.18
N GLU A 93 -11.76 20.97 11.38
CA GLU A 93 -12.64 20.59 10.27
C GLU A 93 -13.92 19.90 10.73
N ARG A 94 -13.90 19.18 11.86
CA ARG A 94 -15.13 18.61 12.45
C ARG A 94 -16.08 19.69 12.96
N ASN A 95 -15.54 20.84 13.38
CA ASN A 95 -16.32 21.99 13.86
C ASN A 95 -16.79 22.89 12.72
N ASN A 96 -16.36 22.65 11.48
CA ASN A 96 -16.79 23.41 10.32
C ASN A 96 -18.24 23.04 9.99
N PRO A 97 -19.22 23.96 10.08
CA PRO A 97 -20.63 23.67 9.81
C PRO A 97 -20.90 23.30 8.34
N LYS A 98 -19.92 23.50 7.45
CA LYS A 98 -19.97 23.08 6.04
C LYS A 98 -19.35 21.69 5.80
N PHE A 99 -18.81 21.04 6.83
CA PHE A 99 -18.21 19.72 6.69
C PHE A 99 -19.30 18.67 6.46
N GLY A 100 -19.37 18.15 5.23
CA GLY A 100 -20.33 17.12 4.82
C GLY A 100 -19.86 15.68 5.01
N GLY A 101 -18.73 15.46 5.68
CA GLY A 101 -18.09 14.14 5.79
C GLY A 101 -16.93 13.94 4.80
N CYS A 102 -16.32 12.76 4.83
CA CYS A 102 -15.33 12.34 3.84
C CYS A 102 -16.03 11.83 2.58
N LEU A 103 -15.34 11.93 1.43
CA LEU A 103 -15.59 10.99 0.32
C LEU A 103 -15.56 9.56 0.90
N ASP A 104 -16.54 8.75 0.51
CA ASP A 104 -16.83 7.40 0.98
C ASP A 104 -15.65 6.68 1.66
N ARG A 105 -15.86 6.26 2.91
CA ARG A 105 -14.87 5.50 3.70
C ARG A 105 -14.99 3.99 3.51
N ASN A 106 -16.02 3.54 2.81
CA ASN A 106 -16.19 2.15 2.47
C ASN A 106 -15.25 1.74 1.31
N PRO A 107 -14.88 0.46 1.22
CA PRO A 107 -14.24 -0.13 0.05
C PRO A 107 -15.05 0.08 -1.23
#